data_AF-A0A2E5ZZ21-F1
#
_entry.id   AF-A0A2E5ZZ21-F1
#
_cell.length_a   1.000
_cell.length_b   1.000
_cell.length_c   1.000
_cell.angle_alpha   90.00
_cell.angle_beta   90.00
_cell.angle_gamma   90.00
#
_symmetry.space_group_name_H-M   'P 1'
#
loop_
_entity.id
_entity.type
_entity.pdbx_description
1 polymer ?
#
loop_
_entity_poly.entity_id
_entity_poly.type
_entity_poly.pdbx_seq_one_letter_code
_entity_poly.pdbx_strand_id
1 'polypeptide(L)'
;MTWLQYWAELPGASDREAYMAHLTNYVNEQKKLGRFERPVNNAIHDVMAWMRYNEVVVDEVKVLISLGFLFFVVCLLSCVSLLLTKVNGHRSELSLRRALGASRSQVLLQNLVEVAIVGGAGGLLGIGLAHLGLTAIQAGISQAPDHMFRIDWVIVGLSIAISVSAAVIAGLYPAWKACEIAPASELKAQ
;
A
#
# COMPACT_ATOMS: atom_id res chain seq x y z
N MET A 1 -0.26 -24.52 -29.99
CA MET A 1 -0.46 -25.30 -28.75
C MET A 1 -1.44 -24.52 -27.89
N THR A 2 -2.63 -25.04 -27.66
CA THR A 2 -3.65 -24.40 -26.80
C THR A 2 -3.57 -25.00 -25.41
N TRP A 3 -3.16 -24.18 -24.44
CA TRP A 3 -3.28 -24.51 -23.03
C TRP A 3 -4.68 -24.11 -22.59
N LEU A 4 -5.44 -25.06 -22.05
CA LEU A 4 -6.78 -24.80 -21.53
C LEU A 4 -6.64 -24.48 -20.04
N GLN A 5 -6.80 -23.21 -19.68
CA GLN A 5 -6.84 -22.75 -18.30
C GLN A 5 -8.30 -22.57 -17.88
N TYR A 6 -8.70 -23.25 -16.81
CA TYR A 6 -10.04 -23.16 -16.23
C TYR A 6 -9.95 -22.81 -14.75
N TRP A 7 -10.89 -21.99 -14.30
CA TRP A 7 -11.05 -21.63 -12.90
C TRP A 7 -12.21 -22.43 -12.30
N ALA A 8 -11.96 -23.05 -11.15
CA ALA A 8 -12.97 -23.79 -10.39
C ALA A 8 -12.86 -23.41 -8.92
N GLU A 9 -13.99 -23.13 -8.28
CA GLU A 9 -14.06 -22.85 -6.84
C GLU A 9 -14.18 -24.18 -6.08
N LEU A 10 -13.23 -24.45 -5.19
CA LEU A 10 -13.13 -25.68 -4.42
C LEU A 10 -13.07 -25.30 -2.93
N PRO A 11 -14.16 -25.50 -2.16
CA PRO A 11 -14.27 -24.97 -0.81
C PRO A 11 -13.38 -25.69 0.21
N GLY A 12 -13.00 -26.95 -0.03
CA GLY A 12 -12.15 -27.73 0.87
C GLY A 12 -10.95 -28.42 0.20
N ALA A 13 -9.96 -28.80 1.02
CA ALA A 13 -8.81 -29.59 0.58
C ALA A 13 -9.23 -30.97 0.02
N SER A 14 -10.28 -31.57 0.59
CA SER A 14 -10.86 -32.83 0.11
C SER A 14 -11.46 -32.68 -1.30
N ASP A 15 -12.08 -31.54 -1.61
CA ASP A 15 -12.67 -31.29 -2.93
C ASP A 15 -11.58 -31.12 -4.00
N ARG A 16 -10.45 -30.52 -3.63
CA ARG A 16 -9.28 -30.39 -4.51
C ARG A 16 -8.72 -31.74 -4.91
N GLU A 17 -8.58 -32.67 -3.96
CA GLU A 17 -8.08 -34.02 -4.25
C GLU A 17 -9.08 -34.81 -5.11
N ALA A 18 -10.37 -34.74 -4.78
CA ALA A 18 -11.44 -35.37 -5.57
C ALA A 18 -11.47 -34.83 -7.01
N TYR A 19 -11.34 -33.52 -7.18
CA TYR A 19 -11.30 -32.87 -8.50
C TYR A 19 -10.03 -33.24 -9.29
N MET A 20 -8.86 -33.30 -8.62
CA MET A 20 -7.62 -33.77 -9.23
C MET A 20 -7.72 -35.20 -9.74
N ALA A 21 -8.31 -36.09 -8.92
CA ALA A 21 -8.56 -37.47 -9.28
C ALA A 21 -9.52 -37.57 -10.48
N HIS A 22 -10.60 -36.78 -10.47
CA HIS A 22 -11.55 -36.70 -11.58
C HIS A 22 -10.87 -36.28 -12.90
N LEU A 23 -10.09 -35.18 -12.88
CA LEU A 23 -9.34 -34.70 -14.04
C LEU A 23 -8.36 -35.74 -14.57
N THR A 24 -7.66 -36.43 -13.67
CA THR A 24 -6.67 -37.45 -14.04
C THR A 24 -7.35 -38.66 -14.68
N ASN A 25 -8.47 -39.12 -14.12
CA ASN A 25 -9.26 -40.22 -14.67
C ASN A 25 -9.84 -39.86 -16.04
N TYR A 26 -10.41 -38.66 -16.18
CA TYR A 26 -10.96 -38.17 -17.44
C TYR A 26 -9.88 -38.12 -18.54
N VAL A 27 -8.70 -37.57 -18.25
CA VAL A 27 -7.59 -37.52 -19.21
C VAL A 27 -7.13 -38.93 -19.59
N ASN A 28 -7.07 -39.86 -18.64
CA ASN A 28 -6.68 -41.25 -18.89
C ASN A 28 -7.70 -42.00 -19.75
N GLU A 29 -9.00 -41.75 -19.59
CA GLU A 29 -10.04 -42.30 -20.47
C GLU A 29 -9.91 -41.75 -21.89
N GLN A 30 -9.70 -40.45 -22.05
CA GLN A 30 -9.48 -39.85 -23.38
C GLN A 30 -8.23 -40.43 -24.06
N LYS A 31 -7.16 -40.70 -23.29
CA LYS A 31 -5.96 -41.38 -23.78
C LYS A 31 -6.21 -42.78 -24.31
N LYS A 32 -7.05 -43.56 -23.62
CA LYS A 32 -7.46 -44.90 -24.10
C LYS A 32 -8.18 -44.83 -25.45
N LEU A 33 -8.88 -43.72 -25.73
CA LEU A 33 -9.55 -43.45 -27.00
C LEU A 33 -8.60 -42.87 -28.08
N GLY A 34 -7.28 -42.86 -27.84
CA GLY A 34 -6.27 -42.33 -28.76
C GLY A 34 -6.16 -40.80 -28.76
N ARG A 35 -6.81 -40.10 -27.83
CA ARG A 35 -6.75 -38.64 -27.70
C ARG A 35 -5.69 -38.25 -26.66
N PHE A 36 -4.80 -37.31 -27.00
CA PHE A 36 -3.72 -36.79 -26.12
C PHE A 36 -2.57 -37.78 -25.80
N GLU A 37 -1.68 -38.05 -26.76
CA GLU A 37 -0.48 -38.89 -26.58
C GLU A 37 0.57 -38.37 -25.58
N ARG A 38 0.39 -37.15 -25.06
CA ARG A 38 1.35 -36.47 -24.16
C ARG A 38 1.24 -36.99 -22.73
N PRO A 39 2.30 -36.90 -21.90
CA PRO A 39 2.21 -37.23 -20.48
C PRO A 39 1.13 -36.39 -19.77
N VAL A 40 0.52 -36.94 -18.72
CA VAL A 40 -0.48 -36.22 -17.91
C VAL A 40 0.25 -35.10 -17.17
N ASN A 41 -0.16 -33.85 -17.40
CA ASN A 41 0.39 -32.67 -16.71
C ASN A 41 -0.74 -31.85 -16.08
N ASN A 42 -1.65 -32.54 -15.40
CA ASN A 42 -2.74 -31.89 -14.67
C ASN A 42 -2.13 -31.28 -13.41
N ALA A 43 -2.28 -29.97 -13.22
CA ALA A 43 -1.83 -29.29 -12.02
C ALA A 43 -2.92 -28.34 -11.55
N ILE A 44 -3.33 -28.49 -10.29
CA ILE A 44 -4.25 -27.55 -9.63
C ILE A 44 -3.41 -26.64 -8.75
N HIS A 45 -3.31 -25.39 -9.18
CA HIS A 45 -2.68 -24.32 -8.45
C HIS A 45 -3.74 -23.49 -7.73
N ASP A 46 -3.52 -23.17 -6.46
CA ASP A 46 -4.22 -22.05 -5.84
C ASP A 46 -3.77 -20.72 -6.50
N VAL A 47 -4.47 -19.62 -6.21
CA VAL A 47 -4.17 -18.31 -6.83
C VAL A 47 -2.70 -17.90 -6.62
N MET A 48 -2.13 -18.13 -5.44
CA MET A 48 -0.75 -17.76 -5.11
C MET A 48 0.27 -18.68 -5.77
N ALA A 49 0.00 -19.99 -5.83
CA ALA A 49 0.81 -20.97 -6.53
C ALA A 49 0.77 -20.73 -8.04
N TRP A 50 -0.38 -20.33 -8.59
CA TRP A 50 -0.53 -19.99 -10.00
C TRP A 50 0.26 -18.73 -10.35
N MET A 51 0.20 -17.69 -9.51
CA MET A 51 1.00 -16.48 -9.70
C MET A 51 2.51 -16.76 -9.62
N ARG A 52 2.94 -17.64 -8.71
CA ARG A 52 4.35 -18.09 -8.63
C ARG A 52 4.77 -18.88 -9.87
N TYR A 53 3.92 -19.81 -10.32
CA TYR A 53 4.19 -20.63 -11.50
C TYR A 53 4.32 -19.78 -12.78
N ASN A 54 3.51 -18.73 -12.91
CA ASN A 54 3.57 -17.81 -14.04
C ASN A 54 4.56 -16.65 -13.83
N GLU A 55 5.39 -16.69 -12.78
CA GLU A 55 6.36 -15.64 -12.43
C GLU A 55 5.76 -14.22 -12.36
N VAL A 56 4.46 -14.13 -12.03
CA VAL A 56 3.73 -12.86 -11.96
C VAL A 56 4.27 -11.97 -10.83
N VAL A 57 4.78 -12.59 -9.76
CA VAL A 57 5.45 -11.89 -8.66
C VAL A 57 6.90 -12.35 -8.60
N VAL A 58 7.77 -11.65 -9.32
CA VAL A 58 9.21 -11.88 -9.24
C VAL A 58 9.68 -11.51 -7.82
N ASP A 59 10.61 -12.28 -7.25
CA ASP A 59 11.07 -12.04 -5.88
C ASP A 59 11.70 -10.64 -5.70
N GLU A 60 12.24 -10.05 -6.77
CA GLU A 60 12.72 -8.66 -6.78
C GLU A 60 11.61 -7.65 -6.45
N VAL A 61 10.38 -7.87 -6.92
CA VAL A 61 9.25 -6.98 -6.66
C VAL A 61 8.91 -6.97 -5.16
N LYS A 62 9.01 -8.12 -4.49
CA LYS A 62 8.78 -8.20 -3.04
C LYS A 62 9.82 -7.39 -2.26
N VAL A 63 11.09 -7.47 -2.67
CA VAL A 63 12.17 -6.70 -2.05
C VAL A 63 11.93 -5.20 -2.24
N LEU A 64 11.59 -4.77 -3.46
CA LEU A 64 11.28 -3.37 -3.77
C LEU A 64 10.11 -2.83 -2.92
N ILE A 65 9.02 -3.60 -2.82
CA ILE A 65 7.86 -3.21 -2.00
C ILE A 65 8.25 -3.11 -0.53
N SER A 66 9.03 -4.07 0.00
CA SER A 66 9.46 -4.05 1.40
C SER A 66 10.34 -2.83 1.70
N LEU A 67 11.24 -2.47 0.79
CA LEU A 67 12.11 -1.32 0.91
C LEU A 67 11.33 -0.01 0.81
N GLY A 68 10.39 0.08 -0.13
CA GLY A 68 9.48 1.21 -0.25
C GLY A 68 8.64 1.42 1.01
N PHE A 69 8.16 0.34 1.63
CA PHE A 69 7.46 0.38 2.91
C PHE A 69 8.36 0.86 4.05
N LEU A 70 9.61 0.41 4.12
CA LEU A 70 10.57 0.89 5.12
C LEU A 70 10.83 2.40 4.99
N PHE A 71 11.06 2.89 3.77
CA PHE A 71 11.23 4.32 3.53
C PHE A 71 9.98 5.12 3.90
N PHE A 72 8.80 4.58 3.58
CA PHE A 72 7.53 5.19 3.98
C PHE A 72 7.44 5.38 5.49
N VAL A 73 7.79 4.35 6.28
CA VAL A 73 7.83 4.44 7.74
C VAL A 73 8.83 5.49 8.22
N VAL A 74 10.04 5.54 7.64
CA VAL A 74 11.06 6.54 7.99
C VAL A 74 10.57 7.97 7.72
N CYS A 75 9.89 8.19 6.58
CA CYS A 75 9.28 9.48 6.26
C CYS A 75 8.18 9.86 7.27
N LEU A 76 7.35 8.91 7.70
CA LEU A 76 6.34 9.17 8.73
C LEU A 76 6.97 9.56 10.07
N LEU A 77 8.01 8.85 10.52
CA LEU A 77 8.74 9.17 11.76
C LEU A 77 9.39 10.57 11.70
N SER A 78 9.94 10.91 10.53
CA SER A 78 10.50 12.25 10.29
C SER A 78 9.42 13.33 10.38
N CYS A 79 8.26 13.09 9.78
CA CYS A 79 7.12 14.00 9.83
C CYS A 79 6.63 14.21 11.28
N VAL A 80 6.46 13.13 12.05
CA VAL A 80 6.12 13.19 13.49
C VAL A 80 7.12 14.04 14.26
N SER A 81 8.41 13.82 14.04
CA SER A 81 9.49 14.54 14.74
C SER A 81 9.48 16.05 14.44
N LEU A 82 9.25 16.42 13.18
CA LEU A 82 9.12 17.82 12.75
C LEU A 82 7.89 18.48 13.38
N LEU A 83 6.74 17.81 13.36
CA LEU A 83 5.50 18.32 13.98
C LEU A 83 5.66 18.48 15.50
N LEU A 84 6.29 17.51 16.17
CA LEU A 84 6.58 17.58 17.59
C LEU A 84 7.49 18.78 17.92
N THR A 85 8.54 19.00 17.11
CA THR A 85 9.46 20.14 17.25
C THR A 85 8.74 21.46 17.02
N LYS A 86 7.86 21.55 16.01
CA LYS A 86 7.02 22.73 15.74
C LYS A 86 6.13 23.08 16.93
N VAL A 87 5.45 22.09 17.49
CA VAL A 87 4.61 22.27 18.69
C VAL A 87 5.48 22.75 19.86
N ASN A 88 6.66 22.16 20.06
CA ASN A 88 7.57 22.50 21.14
C ASN A 88 8.09 23.94 21.06
N GLY A 89 8.46 24.41 19.87
CA GLY A 89 8.97 25.77 19.65
C GLY A 89 7.92 26.87 19.92
N HIS A 90 6.64 26.59 19.70
CA HIS A 90 5.53 27.54 19.91
C HIS A 90 4.76 27.28 21.22
N ARG A 91 5.33 26.50 22.16
CA ARG A 91 4.68 26.15 23.44
C ARG A 91 4.31 27.36 24.28
N SER A 92 5.16 28.38 24.30
CA SER A 92 4.96 29.62 25.07
C SER A 92 3.77 30.44 24.56
N GLU A 93 3.58 30.51 23.24
CA GLU A 93 2.42 31.19 22.64
C GLU A 93 1.13 30.39 22.86
N LEU A 94 1.21 29.06 22.82
CA LEU A 94 0.08 28.17 23.06
C LEU A 94 -0.38 28.19 24.52
N SER A 95 0.55 28.29 25.48
CA SER A 95 0.23 28.43 26.90
C SER A 95 -0.41 29.80 27.20
N LEU A 96 0.07 30.87 26.57
CA LEU A 96 -0.51 32.21 26.68
C LEU A 96 -1.93 32.28 26.09
N ARG A 97 -2.15 31.71 24.90
CA ARG A 97 -3.49 31.61 24.28
C ARG A 97 -4.45 30.74 25.10
N ARG A 98 -3.95 29.67 25.74
CA ARG A 98 -4.75 28.85 26.67
C ARG A 98 -5.13 29.62 27.93
N ALA A 99 -4.23 30.43 28.49
CA ALA A 99 -4.56 31.29 29.63
C ALA A 99 -5.67 32.31 29.29
N LEU A 100 -5.79 32.68 28.02
CA LEU A 100 -6.83 33.56 27.48
C LEU A 100 -8.10 32.82 27.01
N GLY A 101 -8.20 31.49 27.20
CA GLY A 101 -9.41 30.71 26.91
C GLY A 101 -9.51 30.08 25.51
N ALA A 102 -8.41 30.00 24.75
CA ALA A 102 -8.43 29.39 23.42
C ALA A 102 -8.78 27.88 23.46
N SER A 103 -9.66 27.45 22.55
CA SER A 103 -10.14 26.07 22.48
C SER A 103 -9.09 25.11 21.90
N ARG A 104 -8.86 23.97 22.57
CA ARG A 104 -7.93 22.92 22.13
C ARG A 104 -8.31 22.32 20.77
N SER A 105 -9.60 22.35 20.43
CA SER A 105 -10.13 21.82 19.18
C SER A 105 -9.71 22.61 17.95
N GLN A 106 -9.58 23.95 18.03
CA GLN A 106 -9.14 24.77 16.91
C GLN A 106 -7.69 24.47 16.50
N VAL A 107 -6.80 24.30 17.48
CA VAL A 107 -5.39 23.94 17.23
C VAL A 107 -5.29 22.53 16.65
N LEU A 108 -6.07 21.58 17.16
CA LEU A 108 -6.15 20.22 16.63
C LEU A 108 -6.62 20.22 15.18
N LEU A 109 -7.73 20.92 14.88
CA LEU A 109 -8.31 20.98 13.54
C LEU A 109 -7.34 21.64 12.55
N GLN A 110 -6.69 22.73 12.94
CA GLN A 110 -5.71 23.42 12.11
C GLN A 110 -4.53 22.51 11.76
N ASN A 111 -3.97 21.80 12.74
CA ASN A 111 -2.87 20.87 12.51
C ASN A 111 -3.30 19.69 11.61
N LEU A 112 -4.50 19.15 11.81
CA LEU A 112 -5.02 18.09 10.96
C LEU A 112 -5.22 18.54 9.51
N VAL A 113 -5.74 19.75 9.30
CA VAL A 113 -5.89 20.33 7.96
C VAL A 113 -4.54 20.58 7.32
N GLU A 114 -3.57 21.14 8.04
CA GLU A 114 -2.22 21.38 7.55
C GLU A 114 -1.56 20.07 7.10
N VAL A 115 -1.61 19.05 7.95
CA VAL A 115 -1.01 17.74 7.66
C VAL A 115 -1.76 17.02 6.52
N ALA A 116 -3.08 17.14 6.44
CA ALA A 116 -3.86 16.58 5.34
C ALA A 116 -3.53 17.25 4.00
N ILE A 117 -3.36 18.57 3.97
CA ILE A 117 -2.95 19.31 2.76
C ILE A 117 -1.53 18.89 2.34
N VAL A 118 -0.60 18.78 3.29
CA VAL A 118 0.77 18.33 3.01
C VAL A 118 0.79 16.89 2.49
N GLY A 119 -0.01 15.99 3.09
CA GLY A 119 -0.18 14.61 2.62
C GLY A 119 -0.78 14.56 1.21
N GLY A 120 -1.84 15.33 0.94
CA GLY A 120 -2.45 15.41 -0.38
C GLY A 120 -1.49 15.95 -1.45
N ALA A 121 -0.78 17.03 -1.16
CA ALA A 121 0.22 17.60 -2.06
C ALA A 121 1.38 16.62 -2.32
N GLY A 122 1.89 15.97 -1.27
CA GLY A 122 2.91 14.94 -1.37
C GLY A 122 2.46 13.73 -2.20
N GLY A 123 1.22 13.27 -2.00
CA GLY A 123 0.62 12.19 -2.79
C GLY A 123 0.50 12.54 -4.28
N LEU A 124 0.01 13.74 -4.60
CA LEU A 124 -0.08 14.23 -5.99
C LEU A 124 1.30 14.33 -6.66
N LEU A 125 2.29 14.88 -5.94
CA LEU A 125 3.67 14.95 -6.44
C LEU A 125 4.26 13.55 -6.63
N GLY A 126 4.01 12.63 -5.70
CA GLY A 126 4.44 11.23 -5.79
C GLY A 126 3.87 10.51 -7.02
N ILE A 127 2.59 10.72 -7.33
CA ILE A 127 1.96 10.19 -8.54
C ILE A 127 2.60 10.78 -9.80
N GLY A 128 2.88 12.09 -9.81
CA GLY A 128 3.59 12.74 -10.91
C GLY A 128 4.98 12.12 -11.14
N LEU A 129 5.75 11.90 -10.07
CA LEU A 129 7.05 11.25 -10.13
C LEU A 129 6.95 9.79 -10.59
N ALA A 130 5.92 9.05 -10.14
CA ALA A 130 5.67 7.68 -10.59
C ALA A 130 5.38 7.63 -12.09
N HIS A 131 4.57 8.56 -12.60
CA HIS A 131 4.31 8.67 -14.03
C HIS A 131 5.58 8.98 -14.82
N LEU A 132 6.39 9.92 -14.35
CA LEU A 132 7.66 10.25 -15.00
C LEU A 132 8.63 9.06 -15.01
N GLY A 133 8.75 8.35 -13.89
CA GLY A 133 9.54 7.13 -13.79
C GLY A 133 9.07 6.05 -14.77
N LEU A 134 7.76 5.86 -14.88
CA LEU A 134 7.17 4.91 -15.82
C LEU A 134 7.51 5.26 -17.27
N THR A 135 7.36 6.53 -17.65
CA THR A 135 7.69 7.00 -19.00
C THR A 135 9.19 6.88 -19.31
N ALA A 136 10.06 7.10 -18.33
CA ALA A 136 11.50 6.94 -18.49
C ALA A 136 11.90 5.47 -18.71
N ILE A 137 11.27 4.54 -17.98
CA ILE A 137 11.49 3.10 -18.16
C ILE A 137 10.97 2.65 -19.53
N GLN A 138 9.78 3.10 -19.93
CA GLN A 138 9.20 2.78 -21.24
C GLN A 138 10.09 3.27 -22.39
N ALA A 139 10.67 4.47 -22.27
CA ALA A 139 11.61 4.99 -23.27
C ALA A 139 12.89 4.13 -23.40
N GLY A 140 13.31 3.46 -22.33
CA GLY A 140 14.47 2.56 -22.32
C GLY A 140 14.19 1.14 -22.84
N ILE A 141 12.93 0.70 -22.87
CA ILE A 141 12.54 -0.67 -23.26
C ILE A 141 11.70 -0.60 -24.54
N SER A 142 12.39 -0.73 -25.68
CA SER A 142 11.81 -0.57 -27.03
C SER A 142 10.79 -1.64 -27.46
N GLN A 143 10.53 -2.68 -26.66
CA GLN A 143 9.68 -3.83 -27.02
C GLN A 143 8.55 -4.12 -26.01
N ALA A 144 8.31 -3.25 -25.04
CA ALA A 144 7.25 -3.45 -24.07
C ALA A 144 5.88 -3.03 -24.64
N PRO A 145 4.83 -3.87 -24.58
CA PRO A 145 3.49 -3.51 -25.02
C PRO A 145 2.92 -2.31 -24.25
N ASP A 146 2.31 -1.35 -24.94
CA ASP A 146 1.72 -0.12 -24.36
C ASP A 146 0.68 -0.37 -23.25
N HIS A 147 0.08 -1.56 -23.21
CA HIS A 147 -0.90 -1.92 -22.18
C HIS A 147 -0.29 -2.27 -20.82
N MET A 148 1.03 -2.52 -20.74
CA MET A 148 1.70 -2.85 -19.46
C MET A 148 1.91 -1.62 -18.56
N PHE A 149 1.82 -0.41 -19.11
CA PHE A 149 2.15 0.84 -18.42
C PHE A 149 0.94 1.77 -18.24
N ARG A 150 -0.24 1.20 -18.00
CA ARG A 150 -1.43 2.00 -17.70
C ARG A 150 -1.54 2.26 -16.20
N ILE A 151 -1.56 3.54 -15.85
CA ILE A 151 -1.92 3.99 -14.51
C ILE A 151 -3.43 3.80 -14.34
N ASP A 152 -3.81 2.91 -13.43
CA ASP A 152 -5.21 2.72 -13.05
C ASP A 152 -5.66 3.84 -12.11
N TRP A 153 -6.78 4.49 -12.43
CA TRP A 153 -7.39 5.52 -11.59
C TRP A 153 -7.74 5.01 -10.19
N VAL A 154 -8.03 3.71 -10.05
CA VAL A 154 -8.26 3.07 -8.75
C VAL A 154 -6.98 3.10 -7.90
N ILE A 155 -5.83 2.77 -8.49
CA ILE A 155 -4.53 2.78 -7.79
C ILE A 155 -4.12 4.21 -7.43
N VAL A 156 -4.39 5.18 -8.31
CA VAL A 156 -4.16 6.62 -8.03
C VAL A 156 -5.00 7.07 -6.84
N GLY A 157 -6.30 6.80 -6.85
CA GLY A 157 -7.21 7.13 -5.75
C GLY A 157 -6.78 6.49 -4.44
N LEU A 158 -6.42 5.20 -4.47
CA LEU A 158 -5.93 4.47 -3.31
C LEU A 158 -4.62 5.07 -2.77
N SER A 159 -3.69 5.44 -3.66
CA SER A 159 -2.41 6.03 -3.27
C SER A 159 -2.58 7.38 -2.57
N ILE A 160 -3.47 8.24 -3.07
CA ILE A 160 -3.81 9.52 -2.41
C ILE A 160 -4.46 9.25 -1.05
N ALA A 161 -5.42 8.32 -0.99
CA ALA A 161 -6.09 7.97 0.26
C ALA A 161 -5.10 7.45 1.32
N ILE A 162 -4.16 6.59 0.93
CA ILE A 162 -3.10 6.07 1.81
C ILE A 162 -2.18 7.21 2.26
N SER A 163 -1.77 8.10 1.34
CA SER A 163 -0.88 9.22 1.67
C SER A 163 -1.52 10.19 2.68
N VAL A 164 -2.77 10.59 2.44
CA VAL A 164 -3.51 11.49 3.34
C VAL A 164 -3.77 10.81 4.69
N SER A 165 -4.25 9.56 4.69
CA SER A 165 -4.51 8.84 5.95
C SER A 165 -3.26 8.65 6.78
N ALA A 166 -2.13 8.28 6.16
CA ALA A 166 -0.86 8.13 6.87
C ALA A 166 -0.34 9.45 7.42
N ALA A 167 -0.45 10.55 6.66
CA ALA A 167 -0.11 11.88 7.15
C ALA A 167 -0.97 12.24 8.38
N VAL A 168 -2.29 12.06 8.29
CA VAL A 168 -3.22 12.33 9.39
C VAL A 168 -2.90 11.49 10.64
N ILE A 169 -2.63 10.19 10.47
CA ILE A 169 -2.24 9.30 11.58
C ILE A 169 -0.93 9.77 12.23
N ALA A 170 0.07 10.13 11.42
CA ALA A 170 1.33 10.70 11.91
C ALA A 170 1.12 12.03 12.65
N GLY A 171 0.20 12.88 12.16
CA GLY A 171 -0.14 14.16 12.80
C GLY A 171 -0.97 14.04 14.07
N LEU A 172 -1.67 12.91 14.27
CA LEU A 172 -2.54 12.66 15.42
C LEU A 172 -1.73 12.57 16.73
N TYR A 173 -0.59 11.87 16.71
CA TYR A 173 0.29 11.70 17.86
C TYR A 173 0.82 13.03 18.45
N PRO A 174 1.47 13.91 17.69
CA PRO A 174 1.94 15.20 18.20
C PRO A 174 0.79 16.12 18.60
N ALA A 175 -0.36 16.06 17.91
CA ALA A 175 -1.53 16.86 18.27
C ALA A 175 -2.15 16.42 19.60
N TRP A 176 -2.17 15.12 19.88
CA TRP A 176 -2.59 14.60 21.18
C TRP A 176 -1.59 15.00 22.28
N LYS A 177 -0.28 14.88 22.02
CA LYS A 177 0.78 15.34 22.92
C LYS A 177 0.65 16.84 23.26
N ALA A 178 0.32 17.68 22.27
CA ALA A 178 0.09 19.11 22.46
C ALA A 178 -1.11 19.41 23.39
N CYS A 179 -2.14 18.55 23.35
CA CYS A 179 -3.31 18.67 24.20
C CYS A 179 -3.01 18.36 25.67
N GLU A 180 -2.05 17.45 25.92
CA GLU A 180 -1.68 16.92 27.24
C GLU A 180 -0.74 17.82 28.05
N ILE A 181 -0.05 18.78 27.40
CA ILE A 181 0.80 19.76 28.09
C ILE A 181 -0.09 20.63 28.99
N ALA A 182 -0.02 20.39 30.30
CA ALA A 182 -0.78 21.13 31.30
C ALA A 182 -0.28 22.59 31.39
N PRO A 183 -1.17 23.61 31.52
CA PRO A 183 -0.76 25.01 31.60
C PRO A 183 -0.10 25.40 32.93
N ALA A 184 -0.16 24.54 33.96
CA ALA A 184 0.09 24.92 35.35
C ALA A 184 1.48 24.57 35.90
N SER A 185 2.31 23.79 35.20
CA SER A 185 3.61 23.35 35.74
C SER A 185 4.76 24.34 35.52
N GLU A 186 4.60 25.32 34.63
CA GLU A 186 5.70 26.25 34.25
C GLU A 186 5.67 27.58 35.02
N LEU A 187 4.56 27.94 35.68
CA LEU A 187 4.52 29.17 36.51
C LEU A 187 5.31 29.06 37.83
N LYS A 188 5.96 27.92 38.08
CA LYS A 188 6.84 27.68 39.23
C LYS A 188 8.33 27.64 38.86
N ALA A 189 8.68 27.76 37.58
CA ALA A 189 10.07 27.70 37.10
C ALA A 189 10.65 29.08 36.69
N GLN A 190 9.88 30.17 36.84
CA GLN A 190 10.37 31.54 36.76
C GLN A 190 10.13 32.30 38.05
#